data_AF-A0A1B2EBT1-F1
#
_entry.id   AF-A0A1B2EBT1-F1
#
_cell.length_a   1.000
_cell.length_b   1.000
_cell.length_c   1.000
_cell.angle_alpha   90.00
_cell.angle_beta   90.00
_cell.angle_gamma   90.00
#
_symmetry.space_group_name_H-M   'P 1'
#
loop_
_entity.id
_entity.type
_entity.pdbx_description
1 polymer ?
#
loop_
_entity_poly.entity_id
_entity_poly.type
_entity_poly.pdbx_seq_one_letter_code
_entity_poly.pdbx_strand_id
1 'polypeptide(L)'
;MAASILRARGLTSHLLPLAAGFKQSKFRPQGREGTLEKLQGFCQVLEEAVEIANKDLERLILAQQLMNRVADKCRSNSSLPGLVNLFLSRPLVTVPLGAKLLKVTPKAVDLMLLQLGGALPRELTGRRRYRAWGIV
;
A
#
# COMPACT_ATOMS: atom_id res chain seq x y z
N MET A 1 3.46 11.81 14.00
CA MET A 1 3.08 12.24 15.36
C MET A 1 1.56 12.22 15.58
N ALA A 2 0.74 13.01 14.88
CA ALA A 2 -0.71 13.05 15.15
C ALA A 2 -1.44 11.71 14.91
N ALA A 3 -1.21 11.05 13.77
CA ALA A 3 -1.86 9.77 13.44
C ALA A 3 -1.52 8.65 14.45
N SER A 4 -0.29 8.63 14.96
CA SER A 4 0.13 7.67 15.98
C SER A 4 -0.53 7.92 17.33
N ILE A 5 -0.80 9.19 17.67
CA ILE A 5 -1.52 9.55 18.91
C ILE A 5 -2.99 9.09 18.82
N LEU A 6 -3.66 9.32 17.68
CA LEU A 6 -5.03 8.86 17.47
C LEU A 6 -5.15 7.34 17.65
N ARG A 7 -4.23 6.59 17.03
CA ARG A 7 -4.17 5.13 17.18
C ARG A 7 -3.88 4.71 18.62
N ALA A 8 -2.90 5.33 19.27
CA ALA A 8 -2.53 5.01 20.65
C ALA A 8 -3.67 5.29 21.66
N ARG A 9 -4.55 6.25 21.34
CA ARG A 9 -5.77 6.54 22.12
C ARG A 9 -6.97 5.67 21.77
N GLY A 10 -6.81 4.68 20.89
CA GLY A 10 -7.89 3.77 20.47
C GLY A 10 -8.92 4.40 19.54
N LEU A 11 -8.66 5.60 19.01
CA LEU A 11 -9.60 6.28 18.10
C LEU A 11 -9.52 5.72 16.67
N THR A 12 -8.39 5.14 16.30
CA THR A 12 -8.20 4.46 15.01
C THR A 12 -7.50 3.12 15.22
N SER A 13 -7.84 2.12 14.42
CA SER A 13 -7.13 0.83 14.39
C SER A 13 -5.81 0.92 13.62
N HIS A 14 -5.75 1.81 12.62
CA HIS A 14 -4.61 1.96 11.72
C HIS A 14 -4.04 3.40 11.75
N LEU A 15 -2.88 3.59 11.14
CA LEU A 15 -2.28 4.92 10.97
C LEU A 15 -2.98 5.63 9.81
N LEU A 16 -3.70 6.70 10.12
CA LEU A 16 -4.33 7.53 9.09
C LEU A 16 -3.29 8.36 8.30
N PRO A 17 -3.47 8.50 6.98
CA PRO A 17 -2.61 9.32 6.11
C PRO A 17 -2.95 10.81 6.25
N LEU A 18 -2.80 11.37 7.45
CA LEU A 18 -3.20 12.76 7.75
C LEU A 18 -2.58 13.79 6.81
N ALA A 19 -1.33 13.59 6.36
CA ALA A 19 -0.70 14.49 5.41
C ALA A 19 -1.44 14.52 4.05
N ALA A 20 -1.97 13.39 3.60
CA ALA A 20 -2.80 13.33 2.39
C ALA A 20 -4.18 13.94 2.63
N GLY A 21 -4.80 13.66 3.79
CA GLY A 21 -6.05 14.31 4.20
C GLY A 21 -5.93 15.83 4.26
N PHE A 22 -4.82 16.37 4.79
CA PHE A 22 -4.55 17.79 4.74
C PHE A 22 -4.50 18.30 3.31
N LYS A 23 -3.72 17.65 2.42
CA LYS A 23 -3.63 18.06 1.01
C LYS A 23 -4.99 18.10 0.32
N GLN A 24 -5.83 17.09 0.56
CA GLN A 24 -7.15 16.95 -0.06
C GLN A 24 -8.19 17.92 0.52
N SER A 25 -8.17 18.12 1.84
CA SER A 25 -9.10 19.02 2.51
C SER A 25 -8.91 20.49 2.11
N LYS A 26 -9.99 21.27 2.22
CA LYS A 26 -9.97 22.73 2.05
C LYS A 26 -9.34 23.47 3.24
N PHE A 27 -9.18 22.79 4.38
CA PHE A 27 -8.68 23.41 5.60
C PHE A 27 -7.18 23.74 5.49
N ARG A 28 -6.85 25.00 5.72
CA ARG A 28 -5.48 25.53 5.73
C ARG A 28 -5.32 26.40 6.97
N PRO A 29 -4.61 25.93 8.02
CA PRO A 29 -4.39 26.73 9.21
C PRO A 29 -3.60 28.00 8.87
N GLN A 30 -4.14 29.16 9.20
CA GLN A 30 -3.56 30.48 8.99
C GLN A 30 -3.08 31.12 10.31
N GLY A 31 -3.37 30.49 11.45
CA GLY A 31 -2.94 30.92 12.77
C GLY A 31 -3.90 31.90 13.45
N ARG A 32 -4.78 32.56 12.66
CA ARG A 32 -5.82 33.48 13.15
C ARG A 32 -7.11 32.80 13.59
N GLU A 33 -7.24 31.50 13.36
CA GLU A 33 -8.47 30.76 13.69
C GLU A 33 -8.61 30.53 15.20
N GLY A 34 -9.85 30.62 15.67
CA GLY A 34 -10.22 30.22 17.02
C GLY A 34 -10.12 28.70 17.22
N THR A 35 -10.18 28.25 18.48
CA THR A 35 -10.09 26.82 18.82
C THR A 35 -11.16 25.98 18.12
N LEU A 36 -12.40 26.49 18.06
CA LEU A 36 -13.54 25.78 17.46
C LEU A 36 -13.37 25.59 15.94
N GLU A 37 -12.92 26.63 15.24
CA GLU A 37 -12.63 26.60 13.80
C GLU A 37 -11.49 25.63 13.46
N LYS A 38 -10.42 25.63 14.29
CA LYS A 38 -9.31 24.67 14.14
C LYS A 38 -9.78 23.22 14.31
N LEU A 39 -10.65 22.96 15.28
CA LEU A 39 -11.22 21.64 15.50
C LEU A 39 -12.10 21.20 14.34
N GLN A 40 -13.01 22.05 13.87
CA GLN A 40 -13.88 21.75 12.73
C GLN A 40 -13.07 21.49 11.46
N GLY A 41 -12.06 22.32 11.19
CA GLY A 41 -11.16 22.12 10.05
C GLY A 41 -10.36 20.82 10.15
N PHE A 42 -9.92 20.44 11.36
CA PHE A 42 -9.24 19.17 11.57
C PHE A 42 -10.18 17.96 11.41
N CYS A 43 -11.46 18.06 11.78
CA CYS A 43 -12.44 17.00 11.49
C CYS A 43 -12.57 16.74 9.99
N GLN A 44 -12.61 17.79 9.15
CA GLN A 44 -12.63 17.62 7.69
C GLN A 44 -11.37 16.91 7.18
N VAL A 45 -10.21 17.24 7.73
CA VAL A 45 -8.95 16.54 7.40
C VAL A 45 -9.00 15.05 7.76
N LEU A 46 -9.64 14.72 8.89
CA LEU A 46 -9.80 13.33 9.32
C LEU A 46 -10.72 12.55 8.39
N GLU A 47 -11.85 13.12 7.98
CA GLU A 47 -12.78 12.52 7.04
C GLU A 47 -12.07 12.17 5.71
N GLU A 48 -11.35 13.14 5.14
CA GLU A 48 -10.56 12.94 3.92
C GLU A 48 -9.47 11.87 4.09
N ALA A 49 -8.77 11.88 5.23
CA ALA A 49 -7.74 10.88 5.51
C ALA A 49 -8.31 9.46 5.65
N VAL A 50 -9.50 9.31 6.25
CA VAL A 50 -10.20 8.03 6.37
C VAL A 50 -10.64 7.53 5.00
N GLU A 51 -11.20 8.40 4.15
CA GLU A 51 -11.61 8.02 2.80
C GLU A 51 -10.43 7.53 1.95
N ILE A 52 -9.29 8.23 2.01
CA ILE A 52 -8.05 7.81 1.32
C ILE A 52 -7.58 6.45 1.86
N ALA A 53 -7.54 6.28 3.19
CA ALA A 53 -7.08 5.04 3.81
C ALA A 53 -7.96 3.84 3.42
N ASN A 54 -9.29 4.02 3.38
CA ASN A 54 -10.22 2.97 3.00
C ASN A 54 -10.04 2.56 1.53
N LYS A 55 -9.91 3.52 0.61
CA LYS A 55 -9.64 3.25 -0.81
C LYS A 55 -8.34 2.47 -1.00
N ASP A 56 -7.28 2.85 -0.28
CA ASP A 56 -6.01 2.13 -0.34
C ASP A 56 -6.13 0.71 0.22
N LEU A 57 -6.88 0.53 1.32
CA LEU A 57 -7.11 -0.78 1.92
C LEU A 57 -7.92 -1.69 1.00
N GLU A 58 -8.99 -1.19 0.39
CA GLU A 58 -9.79 -1.93 -0.61
C GLU A 58 -8.93 -2.38 -1.79
N ARG A 59 -8.05 -1.51 -2.29
CA ARG A 59 -7.13 -1.83 -3.36
C ARG A 59 -6.16 -2.95 -2.96
N LEU A 60 -5.61 -2.88 -1.74
CA LEU A 60 -4.72 -3.92 -1.20
C LEU A 60 -5.44 -5.26 -1.03
N ILE A 61 -6.67 -5.25 -0.51
CA ILE A 61 -7.50 -6.45 -0.34
C ILE A 61 -7.77 -7.10 -1.69
N LEU A 62 -8.19 -6.32 -2.70
CA LEU A 62 -8.45 -6.83 -4.03
C LEU A 62 -7.20 -7.41 -4.68
N ALA A 63 -6.06 -6.71 -4.59
CA ALA A 63 -4.79 -7.21 -5.11
C ALA A 63 -4.36 -8.51 -4.43
N GLN A 64 -4.50 -8.61 -3.09
CA GLN A 64 -4.24 -9.84 -2.33
C GLN A 64 -5.11 -10.99 -2.84
N GLN A 65 -6.43 -10.77 -2.98
CA GLN A 65 -7.36 -11.81 -3.44
C GLN A 65 -7.01 -12.31 -4.84
N LEU A 66 -6.71 -11.40 -5.78
CA LEU A 66 -6.35 -11.78 -7.14
C LEU A 66 -5.05 -12.58 -7.21
N MET A 67 -4.02 -12.14 -6.48
CA MET A 67 -2.74 -12.86 -6.42
C MET A 67 -2.88 -14.22 -5.73
N ASN A 68 -3.64 -14.30 -4.64
CA ASN A 68 -3.86 -15.56 -3.91
C ASN A 68 -4.56 -16.61 -4.77
N ARG A 69 -5.55 -16.23 -5.60
CA ARG A 69 -6.18 -17.16 -6.55
C ARG A 69 -5.19 -17.86 -7.50
N VAL A 70 -4.07 -17.20 -7.82
CA VAL A 70 -2.99 -17.79 -8.62
C VAL A 70 -2.04 -18.60 -7.73
N ALA A 71 -1.70 -18.09 -6.54
CA ALA A 71 -0.82 -18.74 -5.58
C ALA A 71 -1.39 -20.08 -5.06
N ASP A 72 -2.70 -20.16 -4.82
CA ASP A 72 -3.36 -21.36 -4.29
C ASP A 72 -3.34 -22.54 -5.27
N LYS A 73 -3.15 -22.26 -6.57
CA LYS A 73 -2.98 -23.29 -7.61
C LYS A 73 -1.53 -23.79 -7.73
N CYS A 74 -0.60 -23.20 -6.98
CA CYS A 74 0.80 -23.59 -7.04
C CYS A 74 1.08 -24.86 -6.23
N ARG A 75 2.16 -25.54 -6.60
CA ARG A 75 2.72 -26.64 -5.79
C ARG A 75 3.19 -26.09 -4.44
N SER A 76 3.18 -26.94 -3.42
CA SER A 76 3.60 -26.61 -2.03
C SER A 76 5.01 -26.00 -1.93
N ASN A 77 5.93 -26.38 -2.81
CA ASN A 77 7.31 -25.88 -2.81
C ASN A 77 7.50 -24.54 -3.57
N SER A 78 6.41 -23.91 -4.03
CA SER A 78 6.49 -22.63 -4.75
C SER A 78 6.81 -21.48 -3.81
N SER A 79 7.71 -20.59 -4.22
CA SER A 79 7.95 -19.31 -3.52
C SER A 79 6.94 -18.21 -3.91
N LEU A 80 5.95 -18.51 -4.77
CA LEU A 80 4.96 -17.54 -5.23
C LEU A 80 4.13 -16.94 -4.09
N PRO A 81 3.63 -17.70 -3.09
CA PRO A 81 2.96 -17.11 -1.93
C PRO A 81 3.85 -16.12 -1.17
N GLY A 82 5.17 -16.40 -1.11
CA GLY A 82 6.16 -15.48 -0.57
C GLY A 82 6.26 -14.17 -1.36
N LEU A 83 6.19 -14.24 -2.70
CA LEU A 83 6.17 -13.05 -3.55
C LEU A 83 4.89 -12.22 -3.35
N VAL A 84 3.74 -12.86 -3.17
CA VAL A 84 2.47 -12.18 -2.83
C VAL A 84 2.62 -11.40 -1.51
N ASN A 85 3.17 -12.05 -0.47
CA ASN A 85 3.44 -11.39 0.81
C ASN A 85 4.42 -10.22 0.69
N LEU A 86 5.39 -10.30 -0.23
CA LEU A 86 6.28 -9.18 -0.51
C LEU A 86 5.54 -7.97 -1.07
N PHE A 87 4.60 -8.17 -2.01
CA PHE A 87 3.79 -7.08 -2.56
C PHE A 87 2.88 -6.41 -1.54
N LEU A 88 2.39 -7.15 -0.54
CA LEU A 88 1.53 -6.60 0.51
C LEU A 88 2.34 -5.91 1.62
N SER A 89 3.56 -6.38 1.87
CA SER A 89 4.43 -5.80 2.91
C SER A 89 5.23 -4.59 2.44
N ARG A 90 5.36 -4.38 1.12
CA ARG A 90 6.22 -3.34 0.55
C ARG A 90 5.53 -2.62 -0.60
N PRO A 91 5.55 -1.27 -0.62
CA PRO A 91 4.90 -0.48 -1.67
C PRO A 91 5.56 -0.65 -3.04
N LEU A 92 6.81 -1.14 -3.07
CA LEU A 92 7.59 -1.29 -4.29
C LEU A 92 8.43 -2.58 -4.22
N VAL A 93 8.26 -3.44 -5.22
CA VAL A 93 8.99 -4.70 -5.35
C VAL A 93 9.72 -4.73 -6.69
N THR A 94 11.00 -5.09 -6.66
CA THR A 94 11.83 -5.30 -7.85
C THR A 94 12.29 -6.76 -7.92
N VAL A 95 12.73 -7.21 -9.10
CA VAL A 95 13.29 -8.57 -9.27
C VAL A 95 14.47 -8.82 -8.32
N PRO A 96 15.49 -7.94 -8.22
CA PRO A 96 16.60 -8.16 -7.29
C PRO A 96 16.17 -8.20 -5.83
N LEU A 97 15.17 -7.39 -5.44
CA LEU A 97 14.63 -7.38 -4.08
C LEU A 97 13.91 -8.70 -3.77
N GLY A 98 13.05 -9.16 -4.67
CA GLY A 98 12.35 -10.43 -4.53
C GLY A 98 13.32 -11.60 -4.43
N ALA A 99 14.35 -11.63 -5.27
CA ALA A 99 15.36 -12.67 -5.28
C ALA A 99 16.11 -12.74 -3.93
N LYS A 100 16.53 -11.58 -3.43
CA LYS A 100 17.22 -11.47 -2.14
C LYS A 100 16.34 -11.92 -0.97
N LEU A 101 15.09 -11.46 -0.91
CA LEU A 101 14.21 -11.72 0.24
C LEU A 101 13.63 -13.13 0.24
N LEU A 102 13.32 -13.69 -0.93
CA LEU A 102 12.81 -15.07 -1.06
C LEU A 102 13.93 -16.11 -1.15
N LYS A 103 15.20 -15.69 -1.21
CA LYS A 103 16.38 -16.55 -1.38
C LYS A 103 16.28 -17.45 -2.62
N VAL A 104 15.81 -16.87 -3.73
CA VAL A 104 15.67 -17.54 -5.03
C VAL A 104 16.46 -16.80 -6.09
N THR A 105 16.63 -17.40 -7.25
CA THR A 105 17.31 -16.74 -8.37
C THR A 105 16.44 -15.60 -8.94
N PRO A 106 17.04 -14.54 -9.50
CA PRO A 106 16.30 -13.50 -10.22
C PRO A 106 15.37 -14.06 -11.30
N LYS A 107 15.84 -15.10 -12.01
CA LYS A 107 15.05 -15.79 -13.04
C LYS A 107 13.80 -16.45 -12.47
N ALA A 108 13.87 -17.03 -11.27
CA ALA A 108 12.69 -17.59 -10.61
C ALA A 108 11.66 -16.49 -10.30
N VAL A 109 12.10 -15.30 -9.86
CA VAL A 109 11.20 -14.16 -9.65
C VAL A 109 10.57 -13.70 -10.95
N ASP A 110 11.33 -13.59 -12.05
CA ASP A 110 10.76 -13.26 -13.35
C ASP A 110 9.67 -14.26 -13.79
N LEU A 111 9.90 -15.56 -13.57
CA LEU A 111 8.90 -16.60 -13.87
C LEU A 111 7.66 -16.47 -12.98
N MET A 112 7.83 -16.19 -11.69
CA MET A 112 6.73 -15.94 -10.76
C MET A 112 5.90 -14.70 -11.15
N LEU A 113 6.56 -13.61 -11.58
CA LEU A 113 5.87 -12.40 -12.07
C LEU A 113 5.08 -12.69 -13.35
N LEU A 114 5.64 -13.47 -14.28
CA LEU A 114 4.92 -13.92 -15.47
C LEU A 114 3.73 -14.81 -15.12
N GLN A 115 3.89 -15.68 -14.11
CA GLN A 115 2.83 -16.56 -13.65
C GLN A 115 1.65 -15.80 -13.01
N LEU A 116 1.91 -14.68 -12.33
CA LEU A 116 0.83 -13.81 -11.81
C LEU A 116 -0.05 -13.25 -12.94
N GLY A 117 0.49 -13.06 -14.15
CA GLY A 117 -0.27 -12.65 -15.32
C GLY A 117 -1.14 -11.41 -15.05
N GLY A 118 -2.46 -11.54 -15.23
CA GLY A 118 -3.42 -10.45 -14.98
C GLY A 118 -3.56 -10.03 -13.51
N ALA A 119 -3.07 -10.81 -12.56
CA ALA A 119 -3.01 -10.46 -11.14
C ALA A 119 -1.71 -9.72 -10.75
N LEU A 120 -0.78 -9.53 -11.70
CA LEU A 120 0.47 -8.82 -11.44
C LEU A 120 0.19 -7.32 -11.15
N PRO A 121 0.69 -6.76 -10.03
CA PRO A 121 0.58 -5.33 -9.75
C PRO A 121 1.20 -4.47 -10.85
N ARG A 122 0.79 -3.20 -10.93
CA ARG A 122 1.19 -2.30 -12.02
C ARG A 122 2.71 -2.06 -12.02
N GLU A 123 3.32 -2.07 -13.19
CA GLU A 123 4.70 -1.61 -13.35
C GLU A 123 4.77 -0.08 -13.20
N LEU A 124 5.65 0.40 -12.33
CA LEU A 124 5.80 1.82 -11.99
C LEU A 124 6.88 2.53 -12.80
N THR A 125 7.84 1.77 -13.34
CA THR A 125 9.09 2.32 -13.87
C THR A 125 9.09 2.59 -15.38
N GLY A 126 8.18 1.97 -16.15
CA GLY A 126 8.06 2.17 -17.61
C GLY A 126 9.36 1.97 -18.41
N ARG A 127 10.33 1.23 -17.85
CA ARG A 127 11.71 1.11 -18.35
C ARG A 127 12.01 -0.36 -18.65
N ARG A 128 12.83 -0.61 -19.67
CA ARG A 128 13.28 -1.99 -20.01
C ARG A 128 14.15 -2.64 -18.93
N ARG A 129 14.88 -1.86 -18.11
CA ARG A 129 15.75 -2.36 -17.02
C ARG A 129 15.35 -1.73 -15.69
N TYR A 130 15.62 -2.43 -14.59
CA TYR A 130 15.27 -2.04 -13.21
C TYR A 130 13.77 -1.86 -12.99
N ARG A 131 12.99 -2.82 -13.48
CA ARG A 131 11.53 -2.81 -13.34
C ARG A 131 11.12 -2.91 -11.88
N ALA A 132 10.13 -2.12 -11.52
CA ALA A 132 9.49 -2.16 -10.22
C ALA A 132 7.98 -2.21 -10.38
N TRP A 133 7.35 -2.99 -9.51
CA TRP A 133 5.90 -3.15 -9.45
C TRP A 133 5.39 -2.74 -8.07
N GLY A 134 4.18 -2.21 -8.02
CA GLY A 134 3.53 -1.81 -6.78
C GLY A 134 2.01 -1.80 -6.92
N ILE A 135 1.34 -1.89 -5.78
CA ILE A 135 -0.12 -1.73 -5.68
C ILE A 135 -0.38 -0.24 -5.46
N VAL A 136 -0.94 0.43 -6.47
CA VAL A 136 -1.14 1.89 -6.53
C VAL A 136 -2.51 2.21 -7.07
#